data_AF-A0A4R4Z216-F1
#
_entry.id   AF-A0A4R4Z216-F1
#
_cell.length_a   1.000
_cell.length_b   1.000
_cell.length_c   1.000
_cell.angle_alpha   90.00
_cell.angle_beta   90.00
_cell.angle_gamma   90.00
#
_symmetry.space_group_name_H-M   'P 1'
#
loop_
_entity.id
_entity.type
_entity.pdbx_description
1 polymer ?
#
loop_
_entity_poly.entity_id
_entity_poly.type
_entity_poly.pdbx_seq_one_letter_code
_entity_poly.pdbx_strand_id
1 'polypeptide(L)'
;MTVHRPYWEHVPVPDDVARRIRSGAVRFGAGSLVLSLVEGIAILVLGFGLPTAHHPISGIAVMFGGISAFFHFFSSITVFSGRSYVKNGQLNKTAAGKACRLLAVFWGGTIATSLGSCGLLAMVIRSSGRSSVLPEVQYTPAIIGYLLLLLVPCVLSAVNFFIGRHLLRPAA
;
A
#
# COMPACT_ATOMS: atom_id res chain seq x y z
N MET A 1 0.22 43.78 2.77
CA MET A 1 0.51 42.32 2.75
C MET A 1 -0.78 41.56 2.54
N THR A 2 -1.10 41.23 1.31
CA THR A 2 -2.26 40.39 0.95
C THR A 2 -1.91 38.94 1.27
N VAL A 3 -2.56 38.40 2.29
CA VAL A 3 -2.46 36.98 2.65
C VAL A 3 -3.14 36.19 1.52
N HIS A 4 -2.34 35.61 0.61
CA HIS A 4 -2.83 34.62 -0.35
C HIS A 4 -3.31 33.39 0.42
N ARG A 5 -4.58 33.39 0.82
CA ARG A 5 -5.21 32.17 1.31
C ARG A 5 -5.29 31.20 0.13
N PRO A 6 -4.74 29.98 0.24
CA PRO A 6 -4.89 28.99 -0.82
C PRO A 6 -6.39 28.82 -1.09
N TYR A 7 -6.79 28.99 -2.34
CA TYR A 7 -8.17 28.90 -2.78
C TYR A 7 -8.59 27.43 -2.64
N TRP A 8 -9.19 27.09 -1.49
CA TRP A 8 -9.78 25.77 -1.27
C TRP A 8 -11.08 25.74 -2.07
N GLU A 9 -11.04 25.10 -3.24
CA GLU A 9 -12.22 24.94 -4.07
C GLU A 9 -13.14 23.92 -3.41
N HIS A 10 -14.17 24.43 -2.74
CA HIS A 10 -15.22 23.63 -2.16
C HIS A 10 -16.36 23.50 -3.15
N VAL A 11 -16.79 22.28 -3.43
CA VAL A 11 -17.92 22.02 -4.33
C VAL A 11 -19.09 21.48 -3.53
N PRO A 12 -20.31 22.03 -3.72
CA PRO A 12 -21.50 21.49 -3.10
C PRO A 12 -21.76 20.08 -3.65
N VAL A 13 -22.04 19.15 -2.75
CA VAL A 13 -22.29 17.75 -3.07
C VAL A 13 -23.61 17.34 -2.40
N PRO A 14 -24.52 16.64 -3.11
CA PRO A 14 -25.76 16.16 -2.52
C PRO A 14 -25.51 15.31 -1.26
N ASP A 15 -26.40 15.41 -0.27
CA ASP A 15 -26.25 14.73 1.02
C ASP A 15 -26.14 13.20 0.90
N ASP A 16 -26.76 12.60 -0.12
CA ASP A 16 -26.65 11.18 -0.40
C ASP A 16 -25.26 10.77 -0.85
N VAL A 17 -24.62 11.59 -1.69
CA VAL A 17 -23.25 11.37 -2.16
C VAL A 17 -22.27 11.59 -1.01
N ALA A 18 -22.48 12.62 -0.18
CA ALA A 18 -21.69 12.88 1.02
C ALA A 18 -21.73 11.71 2.01
N ARG A 19 -22.91 11.12 2.26
CA ARG A 19 -23.07 9.93 3.12
C ARG A 19 -22.40 8.69 2.53
N ARG A 20 -22.50 8.48 1.21
CA ARG A 20 -21.81 7.38 0.52
C ARG A 20 -20.29 7.49 0.61
N ILE A 21 -19.74 8.69 0.41
CA ILE A 21 -18.30 8.94 0.56
C ILE A 21 -17.85 8.63 1.98
N ARG A 22 -18.55 9.15 3.00
CA ARG A 22 -18.18 8.93 4.40
C ARG A 22 -18.27 7.46 4.82
N SER A 23 -19.38 6.80 4.51
CA SER A 23 -19.60 5.39 4.87
C SER A 23 -18.66 4.46 4.11
N GLY A 24 -18.43 4.71 2.81
CA GLY A 24 -17.46 3.98 2.00
C GLY A 24 -16.03 4.16 2.52
N ALA A 25 -15.60 5.39 2.74
CA ALA A 25 -14.27 5.71 3.26
C ALA A 25 -14.00 5.00 4.61
N VAL A 26 -14.98 5.01 5.53
CA VAL A 26 -14.83 4.34 6.82
C VAL A 26 -14.76 2.83 6.67
N ARG A 27 -15.68 2.20 5.94
CA ARG A 27 -15.73 0.74 5.79
C ARG A 27 -14.50 0.19 5.08
N PHE A 28 -14.17 0.76 3.91
CA PHE A 28 -13.02 0.31 3.13
C PHE A 28 -11.71 0.70 3.81
N GLY A 29 -11.59 1.92 4.31
CA GLY A 29 -10.39 2.37 5.00
C GLY A 29 -10.09 1.55 6.25
N ALA A 30 -11.09 1.28 7.10
CA ALA A 30 -10.90 0.48 8.31
C ALA A 30 -10.57 -0.99 7.99
N GLY A 31 -11.27 -1.60 7.02
CA GLY A 31 -10.96 -2.97 6.60
C GLY A 31 -9.55 -3.10 6.04
N SER A 32 -9.14 -2.16 5.18
CA SER A 32 -7.82 -2.13 4.56
C SER A 32 -6.70 -1.84 5.58
N LEU A 33 -6.98 -1.01 6.60
CA LEU A 33 -6.06 -0.79 7.73
C LEU A 33 -5.78 -2.08 8.50
N VAL A 34 -6.80 -2.86 8.85
CA VAL A 34 -6.60 -4.13 9.55
C VAL A 34 -5.83 -5.12 8.66
N LEU A 35 -6.20 -5.21 7.37
CA LEU A 35 -5.53 -6.10 6.43
C LEU A 35 -4.04 -5.74 6.24
N SER A 36 -3.70 -4.46 6.10
CA SER A 36 -2.31 -4.02 5.95
C SER A 36 -1.44 -4.31 7.18
N LEU A 37 -2.00 -4.27 8.39
CA LEU A 37 -1.29 -4.68 9.60
C LEU A 37 -1.05 -6.19 9.63
N VAL A 38 -2.08 -6.99 9.34
CA VAL A 38 -1.97 -8.47 9.28
C VAL A 38 -0.93 -8.88 8.23
N GLU A 39 -0.99 -8.26 7.06
CA GLU A 39 -0.05 -8.48 5.95
C GLU A 39 1.38 -8.08 6.32
N GLY A 40 1.58 -6.90 6.92
CA GLY A 40 2.91 -6.46 7.34
C GLY A 40 3.54 -7.43 8.35
N ILE A 41 2.76 -7.90 9.33
CA ILE A 41 3.22 -8.91 10.29
C ILE A 41 3.54 -10.23 9.56
N ALA A 42 2.65 -10.70 8.67
CA ALA A 42 2.84 -11.93 7.93
C ALA A 42 4.11 -11.88 7.05
N ILE A 43 4.36 -10.79 6.35
CA ILE A 43 5.56 -10.60 5.53
C ILE A 43 6.82 -10.67 6.39
N LEU A 44 6.86 -9.99 7.55
CA LEU A 44 8.03 -10.03 8.41
C LEU A 44 8.26 -11.42 9.00
N VAL A 45 7.22 -12.02 9.61
CA VAL A 45 7.33 -13.33 10.28
C VAL A 45 7.69 -14.43 9.29
N LEU A 46 6.99 -14.52 8.15
CA LEU A 46 7.26 -15.54 7.14
C LEU A 46 8.57 -15.29 6.42
N GLY A 47 8.91 -14.03 6.15
CA GLY A 47 10.15 -13.64 5.49
C GLY A 47 11.40 -14.02 6.29
N PHE A 48 11.42 -13.72 7.60
CA PHE A 48 12.51 -14.14 8.49
C PHE A 48 12.49 -15.64 8.82
N GLY A 49 11.37 -16.33 8.60
CA GLY A 49 11.26 -17.78 8.69
C GLY A 49 11.73 -18.53 7.42
N LEU A 50 12.11 -17.83 6.34
CA LEU A 50 12.54 -18.49 5.11
C LEU A 50 13.91 -19.17 5.27
N PRO A 51 14.18 -20.26 4.53
CA PRO A 51 15.51 -20.89 4.50
C PRO A 51 16.65 -19.94 4.09
N THR A 52 16.31 -18.84 3.40
CA THR A 52 17.27 -17.80 3.00
C THR A 52 17.62 -16.81 4.11
N ALA A 53 17.03 -16.90 5.31
CA ALA A 53 17.15 -15.87 6.36
C ALA A 53 18.59 -15.65 6.86
N HIS A 54 19.47 -16.64 6.69
CA HIS A 54 20.89 -16.50 7.04
C HIS A 54 21.67 -15.55 6.11
N HIS A 55 21.12 -15.22 4.93
CA HIS A 55 21.76 -14.31 3.98
C HIS A 55 21.37 -12.85 4.28
N PRO A 56 22.33 -11.91 4.42
CA PRO A 56 22.00 -10.51 4.75
C PRO A 56 21.12 -9.83 3.70
N ILE A 57 21.33 -10.16 2.41
CA ILE A 57 20.47 -9.68 1.31
C ILE A 57 19.01 -10.11 1.49
N SER A 58 18.74 -11.29 2.07
CA SER A 58 17.37 -11.71 2.35
C SER A 58 16.73 -10.86 3.44
N GLY A 59 17.49 -10.44 4.45
CA GLY A 59 17.02 -9.44 5.42
C GLY A 59 16.60 -8.14 4.73
N ILE A 60 17.40 -7.64 3.78
CA ILE A 60 17.05 -6.44 2.99
C ILE A 60 15.79 -6.70 2.14
N ALA A 61 15.67 -7.88 1.53
CA ALA A 61 14.49 -8.25 0.76
C ALA A 61 13.22 -8.26 1.62
N VAL A 62 13.29 -8.83 2.84
CA VAL A 62 12.17 -8.84 3.79
C VAL A 62 11.82 -7.42 4.23
N MET A 63 12.82 -6.56 4.46
CA MET A 63 12.58 -5.14 4.76
C MET A 63 11.86 -4.42 3.61
N PHE A 64 12.24 -4.68 2.35
CA PHE A 64 11.53 -4.14 1.19
C PHE A 64 10.08 -4.62 1.14
N GLY A 65 9.82 -5.88 1.48
CA GLY A 65 8.45 -6.40 1.64
C GLY A 65 7.68 -5.69 2.76
N GLY A 66 8.31 -5.45 3.91
CA GLY A 66 7.71 -4.70 5.01
C GLY A 66 7.38 -3.25 4.62
N ILE A 67 8.26 -2.59 3.85
CA ILE A 67 8.02 -1.24 3.32
C ILE A 67 6.83 -1.24 2.34
N SER A 68 6.62 -2.31 1.56
CA SER A 68 5.46 -2.39 0.67
C SER A 68 4.14 -2.44 1.46
N ALA A 69 4.07 -3.23 2.53
CA ALA A 69 2.95 -3.23 3.46
C ALA A 69 2.75 -1.86 4.14
N PHE A 70 3.83 -1.15 4.43
CA PHE A 70 3.77 0.20 4.99
C PHE A 70 3.17 1.23 4.02
N PHE A 71 3.50 1.15 2.73
CA PHE A 71 2.83 1.95 1.71
C PHE A 71 1.34 1.61 1.59
N HIS A 72 0.99 0.33 1.68
CA HIS A 72 -0.41 -0.10 1.71
C HIS A 72 -1.16 0.43 2.96
N PHE A 73 -0.51 0.43 4.13
CA PHE A 73 -1.06 1.01 5.36
C PHE A 73 -1.37 2.51 5.20
N PHE A 74 -0.44 3.30 4.66
CA PHE A 74 -0.70 4.73 4.39
C PHE A 74 -1.76 4.97 3.31
N SER A 75 -1.84 4.10 2.31
CA SER A 75 -2.94 4.10 1.35
C SER A 75 -4.29 3.93 2.06
N SER A 76 -4.37 3.00 3.02
CA SER A 76 -5.56 2.74 3.83
C SER A 76 -5.93 3.93 4.73
N ILE A 77 -4.95 4.59 5.38
CA ILE A 77 -5.16 5.85 6.13
C ILE A 77 -5.74 6.93 5.22
N THR A 78 -5.23 7.04 3.99
CA THR A 78 -5.65 8.07 3.03
C THR A 78 -7.11 7.85 2.62
N VAL A 79 -7.50 6.60 2.33
CA VAL A 79 -8.91 6.27 2.05
C VAL A 79 -9.79 6.54 3.27
N PHE A 80 -9.37 6.11 4.46
CA PHE A 80 -10.10 6.34 5.71
C PHE A 80 -10.31 7.82 6.01
N SER A 81 -9.29 8.64 5.74
CA SER A 81 -9.33 10.10 5.87
C SER A 81 -10.27 10.77 4.87
N GLY A 82 -10.71 10.06 3.82
CA GLY A 82 -11.68 10.55 2.83
C GLY A 82 -12.96 11.12 3.44
N ARG A 83 -13.39 10.59 4.59
CA ARG A 83 -14.56 11.09 5.34
C ARG A 83 -14.43 12.56 5.79
N SER A 84 -13.20 13.02 6.02
CA SER A 84 -12.89 14.37 6.50
C SER A 84 -12.92 15.42 5.38
N TYR A 85 -12.83 14.99 4.12
CA TYR A 85 -12.85 15.89 2.97
C TYR A 85 -14.25 16.39 2.61
N VAL A 86 -15.29 15.77 3.17
CA VAL A 86 -16.68 16.19 3.03
C VAL A 86 -17.18 16.75 4.36
N LYS A 87 -17.45 18.05 4.42
CA LYS A 87 -18.01 18.74 5.60
C LYS A 87 -19.12 19.69 5.18
N ASN A 88 -20.25 19.65 5.90
CA ASN A 88 -21.41 20.52 5.67
C ASN A 88 -21.92 20.52 4.22
N GLY A 89 -22.02 19.34 3.59
CA GLY A 89 -22.46 19.23 2.19
C GLY A 89 -21.44 19.72 1.16
N GLN A 90 -20.20 20.02 1.57
CA GLN A 90 -19.16 20.50 0.66
C GLN A 90 -17.95 19.56 0.63
N LEU A 91 -17.48 19.26 -0.57
CA LEU A 91 -16.27 18.49 -0.82
C LEU A 91 -15.09 19.43 -1.06
N ASN A 92 -14.01 19.25 -0.31
CA ASN A 92 -12.74 19.94 -0.57
C ASN A 92 -12.01 19.27 -1.75
N LYS A 93 -12.15 19.84 -2.96
CA LYS A 93 -11.52 19.28 -4.18
C LYS A 93 -10.00 19.23 -4.09
N THR A 94 -9.37 20.23 -3.49
CA THR A 94 -7.91 20.28 -3.37
C THR A 94 -7.40 19.15 -2.48
N ALA A 95 -8.06 18.90 -1.34
CA ALA A 95 -7.72 17.79 -0.45
C ALA A 95 -7.98 16.43 -1.12
N ALA A 96 -9.14 16.27 -1.78
CA ALA A 96 -9.49 15.07 -2.53
C ALA A 96 -8.50 14.77 -3.68
N GLY A 97 -8.06 15.79 -4.40
CA GLY A 97 -7.05 15.69 -5.46
C GLY A 97 -5.68 15.30 -4.93
N LYS A 98 -5.24 15.91 -3.82
CA LYS A 98 -4.00 15.52 -3.13
C LYS A 98 -4.05 14.08 -2.63
N ALA A 99 -5.15 13.66 -2.03
CA ALA A 99 -5.36 12.28 -1.59
C ALA A 99 -5.28 11.29 -2.76
N CYS A 100 -5.92 11.58 -3.90
CA CYS A 100 -5.79 10.76 -5.11
C CYS A 100 -4.34 10.63 -5.60
N ARG A 101 -3.56 11.72 -5.56
CA ARG A 101 -2.13 11.70 -5.94
C ARG A 101 -1.31 10.86 -4.96
N LEU A 102 -1.55 11.02 -3.65
CA LEU A 102 -0.89 10.23 -2.62
C LEU A 102 -1.20 8.73 -2.78
N LEU A 103 -2.45 8.36 -3.06
CA LEU A 103 -2.82 6.98 -3.35
C LEU A 103 -2.06 6.41 -4.56
N ALA A 104 -1.87 7.20 -5.62
CA ALA A 104 -1.06 6.78 -6.77
C ALA A 104 0.41 6.57 -6.39
N VAL A 105 0.98 7.48 -5.59
CA VAL A 105 2.36 7.38 -5.10
C VAL A 105 2.53 6.14 -4.21
N PHE A 106 1.61 5.91 -3.27
CA PHE A 106 1.64 4.74 -2.40
C PHE A 106 1.47 3.45 -3.19
N TRP A 107 0.60 3.41 -4.18
CA TRP A 107 0.47 2.26 -5.07
C TRP A 107 1.77 1.98 -5.85
N GLY A 108 2.36 3.00 -6.48
CA GLY A 108 3.64 2.87 -7.17
C GLY A 108 4.78 2.43 -6.24
N GLY A 109 4.86 3.01 -5.04
CA GLY A 109 5.83 2.63 -4.00
C GLY A 109 5.66 1.19 -3.55
N THR A 110 4.42 0.73 -3.39
CA THR A 110 4.09 -0.67 -3.04
C THR A 110 4.60 -1.63 -4.11
N ILE A 111 4.36 -1.32 -5.40
CA ILE A 111 4.84 -2.14 -6.52
C ILE A 111 6.36 -2.17 -6.56
N ALA A 112 7.00 -1.00 -6.52
CA ALA A 112 8.45 -0.89 -6.63
C ALA A 112 9.18 -1.65 -5.51
N THR A 113 8.69 -1.53 -4.28
CA THR A 113 9.28 -2.23 -3.13
C THR A 113 9.00 -3.73 -3.14
N SER A 114 7.81 -4.17 -3.57
CA SER A 114 7.51 -5.60 -3.74
C SER A 114 8.36 -6.23 -4.84
N LEU A 115 8.52 -5.56 -5.99
CA LEU A 115 9.43 -6.01 -7.05
C LEU A 115 10.89 -6.04 -6.59
N GLY A 116 11.32 -5.04 -5.82
CA GLY A 116 12.65 -5.02 -5.21
C GLY A 116 12.87 -6.21 -4.28
N SER A 117 11.90 -6.51 -3.41
CA SER A 117 11.93 -7.69 -2.54
C SER A 117 12.04 -9.00 -3.34
N CYS A 118 11.20 -9.18 -4.36
CA CYS A 118 11.24 -10.35 -5.25
C CYS A 118 12.58 -10.48 -5.98
N GLY A 119 13.11 -9.36 -6.52
CA GLY A 119 14.37 -9.33 -7.23
C GLY A 119 15.56 -9.69 -6.34
N LEU A 120 15.60 -9.17 -5.12
CA LEU A 120 16.64 -9.49 -4.14
C LEU A 120 16.58 -10.96 -3.71
N LEU A 121 15.40 -11.52 -3.46
CA LEU A 121 15.25 -12.95 -3.15
C LEU A 121 15.66 -13.84 -4.33
N ALA A 122 15.24 -13.50 -5.56
CA ALA A 122 15.66 -14.23 -6.75
C ALA A 122 17.18 -14.17 -6.95
N MET A 123 17.81 -13.04 -6.63
CA MET A 123 19.26 -12.90 -6.65
C MET A 123 19.93 -13.84 -5.64
N VAL A 124 19.45 -13.88 -4.39
CA VAL A 124 19.98 -14.77 -3.34
C VAL A 124 19.87 -16.24 -3.74
N ILE A 125 18.72 -16.67 -4.25
CA ILE A 125 18.49 -18.04 -4.70
C ILE A 125 19.49 -18.39 -5.82
N ARG A 126 19.64 -17.53 -6.83
CA ARG A 126 20.57 -17.76 -7.95
C ARG A 126 22.04 -17.73 -7.54
N SER A 127 22.42 -16.92 -6.56
CA SER A 127 23.81 -16.82 -6.09
C SER A 127 24.18 -17.94 -5.12
N SER A 128 23.22 -18.53 -4.41
CA SER A 128 23.48 -19.57 -3.42
C SER A 128 24.16 -20.81 -4.02
N GLY A 129 23.74 -21.28 -5.20
CA GLY A 129 24.37 -22.41 -5.89
C GLY A 129 25.76 -22.12 -6.49
N ARG A 130 26.27 -20.89 -6.38
CA ARG A 130 27.61 -20.49 -6.86
C ARG A 130 28.63 -20.33 -5.74
N SER A 131 28.21 -20.37 -4.48
CA SER A 131 29.09 -20.12 -3.34
C SER A 131 29.31 -21.40 -2.55
N SER A 132 30.58 -21.77 -2.31
CA SER A 132 30.95 -22.95 -1.52
C SER A 132 30.73 -22.78 -0.01
N VAL A 133 30.42 -21.56 0.44
CA VAL A 133 30.34 -21.18 1.86
C VAL A 133 28.91 -21.23 2.40
N LEU A 134 27.90 -21.15 1.53
CA LEU A 134 26.49 -21.10 1.91
C LEU A 134 25.74 -22.30 1.32
N PRO A 135 24.78 -22.87 2.06
CA PRO A 135 23.96 -23.96 1.55
C PRO A 135 23.19 -23.51 0.31
N GLU A 136 23.11 -24.39 -0.69
CA GLU A 136 22.32 -24.17 -1.89
C GLU A 136 20.85 -23.98 -1.51
N VAL A 137 20.25 -22.87 -1.92
CA VAL A 137 18.84 -22.58 -1.66
C VAL A 137 18.06 -22.69 -2.95
N GLN A 138 17.13 -23.65 -3.00
CA GLN A 138 16.24 -23.85 -4.13
C GLN A 138 14.87 -23.20 -3.90
N TYR A 139 14.08 -23.05 -4.96
CA TYR A 139 12.69 -22.60 -4.84
C TYR A 139 11.85 -23.65 -4.10
N THR A 140 11.69 -23.44 -2.81
CA THR A 140 10.78 -24.24 -1.98
C THR A 140 9.35 -23.69 -2.05
N PRO A 141 8.32 -24.52 -1.76
CA PRO A 141 6.94 -24.04 -1.68
C PRO A 141 6.77 -22.84 -0.73
N ALA A 142 7.56 -22.75 0.35
CA ALA A 142 7.56 -21.63 1.27
C ALA A 142 8.01 -20.31 0.60
N ILE A 143 9.07 -20.36 -0.21
CA ILE A 143 9.55 -19.20 -0.97
C ILE A 143 8.51 -18.76 -2.00
N ILE A 144 7.90 -19.72 -2.71
CA ILE A 144 6.83 -19.41 -3.67
C ILE A 144 5.64 -18.76 -2.95
N GLY A 145 5.23 -19.31 -1.81
CA GLY A 145 4.17 -18.74 -0.98
C GLY A 145 4.47 -17.32 -0.53
N TYR A 146 5.71 -17.04 -0.11
CA TYR A 146 6.15 -15.69 0.25
C TYR A 146 6.14 -14.72 -0.94
N LEU A 147 6.58 -15.17 -2.13
CA LEU A 147 6.54 -14.34 -3.34
C LEU A 147 5.09 -14.01 -3.75
N LEU A 148 4.16 -14.96 -3.59
CA LEU A 148 2.73 -14.72 -3.81
C LEU A 148 2.17 -13.75 -2.75
N LEU A 149 2.61 -13.86 -1.50
CA LEU A 149 2.23 -12.94 -0.43
C LEU A 149 2.63 -11.49 -0.77
N LEU A 150 3.79 -11.27 -1.39
CA LEU A 150 4.22 -9.93 -1.85
C LEU A 150 3.34 -9.34 -2.96
N LEU A 151 2.49 -10.11 -3.61
CA LEU A 151 1.50 -9.60 -4.57
C LEU A 151 0.25 -9.04 -3.88
N VAL A 152 -0.09 -9.55 -2.70
CA VAL A 152 -1.25 -9.10 -1.92
C VAL A 152 -1.23 -7.58 -1.64
N PRO A 153 -0.12 -6.95 -1.21
CA PRO A 153 -0.14 -5.52 -0.90
C PRO A 153 -0.32 -4.70 -2.18
N CYS A 154 0.21 -5.19 -3.31
CA CYS A 154 0.05 -4.55 -4.61
C CYS A 154 -1.42 -4.53 -5.05
N VAL A 155 -2.12 -5.66 -4.88
CA VAL A 155 -3.55 -5.79 -5.22
C VAL A 155 -4.40 -4.92 -4.29
N LEU A 156 -4.19 -5.01 -2.97
CA LEU A 156 -4.98 -4.24 -2.00
C LEU A 156 -4.72 -2.72 -2.13
N SER A 157 -3.48 -2.31 -2.36
CA SER A 157 -3.13 -0.91 -2.63
C SER A 157 -3.75 -0.40 -3.94
N ALA A 158 -3.84 -1.25 -4.98
CA ALA A 158 -4.57 -0.93 -6.21
C ALA A 158 -6.07 -0.73 -5.93
N VAL A 159 -6.69 -1.63 -5.17
CA VAL A 159 -8.11 -1.53 -4.75
C VAL A 159 -8.34 -0.22 -4.01
N ASN A 160 -7.49 0.14 -3.05
CA ASN A 160 -7.56 1.42 -2.33
C ASN A 160 -7.43 2.62 -3.29
N PHE A 161 -6.55 2.55 -4.28
CA PHE A 161 -6.40 3.60 -5.29
C PHE A 161 -7.67 3.77 -6.14
N PHE A 162 -8.24 2.67 -6.65
CA PHE A 162 -9.45 2.73 -7.47
C PHE A 162 -10.68 3.18 -6.67
N ILE A 163 -10.86 2.64 -5.46
CA ILE A 163 -11.95 3.05 -4.56
C ILE A 163 -11.78 4.53 -4.18
N GLY A 164 -10.58 4.94 -3.78
CA GLY A 164 -10.29 6.33 -3.44
C GLY A 164 -10.55 7.28 -4.61
N ARG A 165 -10.13 6.90 -5.83
CA ARG A 165 -10.39 7.68 -7.05
C ARG A 165 -11.87 7.77 -7.36
N HIS A 166 -12.63 6.69 -7.25
CA HIS A 166 -14.07 6.66 -7.52
C HIS A 166 -14.86 7.44 -6.47
N LEU A 167 -14.49 7.37 -5.19
CA LEU A 167 -15.16 8.08 -4.11
C LEU A 167 -14.83 9.59 -4.10
N LEU A 168 -13.59 9.97 -4.43
CA LEU A 168 -13.10 11.34 -4.27
C LEU A 168 -13.14 12.17 -5.57
N ARG A 169 -13.39 11.55 -6.72
CA ARG A 169 -13.78 12.23 -7.96
C ARG A 169 -15.22 11.86 -8.31
N PRO A 170 -16.23 12.38 -7.61
CA PRO A 170 -17.58 12.37 -8.16
C PRO A 170 -17.50 13.13 -9.49
N ALA A 171 -18.06 12.53 -10.55
CA ALA A 171 -17.99 13.05 -11.91
C ALA A 171 -18.20 14.58 -11.94
N ALA A 172 -17.28 15.26 -12.64
CA ALA A 172 -17.37 16.69 -12.94
C ALA A 172 -18.70 17.01 -13.62
#